data_AF-A0A3G9H4W7-F1
#
_entry.id   AF-A0A3G9H4W7-F1
#
_cell.length_a   1.000
_cell.length_b   1.000
_cell.length_c   1.000
_cell.angle_alpha   90.00
_cell.angle_beta   90.00
_cell.angle_gamma   90.00
#
_symmetry.space_group_name_H-M   'P 1'
#
loop_
_entity.id
_entity.type
_entity.pdbx_description
1 polymer ?
#
loop_
_entity_poly.entity_id
_entity_poly.type
_entity_poly.pdbx_seq_one_letter_code
_entity_poly.pdbx_strand_id
1 'polypeptide(L)'
;MGRLTVTILLITAVAAASDINVYERNCVECHRKLPVSLDKFFFNYLLKYSSERRVKKALRNYLKHPRKKASLATDELVSRYGLMPKTKLSDEELRRAIDIYWEKYKVFGKIE
;
A
#
# COMPACT_ATOMS: atom_id res chain seq x y z
N MET A 1 -19.88 -14.61 61.19
CA MET A 1 -19.44 -15.47 60.07
C MET A 1 -19.90 -14.83 58.76
N GLY A 2 -19.20 -13.79 58.28
CA GLY A 2 -19.53 -13.13 57.01
C GLY A 2 -18.42 -13.44 56.00
N ARG A 3 -18.66 -14.38 55.08
CA ARG A 3 -17.71 -14.68 54.01
C ARG A 3 -17.88 -13.61 52.94
N LEU A 4 -16.98 -12.62 52.90
CA LEU A 4 -16.88 -11.71 51.75
C LEU A 4 -16.38 -12.53 50.55
N THR A 5 -17.29 -12.82 49.62
CA THR A 5 -16.98 -13.43 48.33
C THR A 5 -16.31 -12.39 47.45
N VAL A 6 -14.97 -12.42 47.39
CA VAL A 6 -14.17 -11.67 46.43
C VAL A 6 -14.47 -12.24 45.04
N THR A 7 -15.22 -11.49 44.23
CA THR A 7 -15.51 -11.89 42.85
C THR A 7 -14.40 -11.33 41.97
N ILE A 8 -13.48 -12.18 41.52
CA ILE A 8 -12.37 -11.81 40.63
C ILE A 8 -12.95 -11.60 39.22
N LEU A 9 -12.96 -10.36 38.76
CA LEU A 9 -13.33 -10.01 37.38
C LEU A 9 -12.15 -10.30 36.45
N LEU A 10 -12.21 -11.41 35.73
CA LEU A 10 -11.22 -11.79 34.72
C LEU A 10 -11.43 -10.93 33.46
N ILE A 11 -10.66 -9.85 33.31
CA ILE A 11 -10.64 -9.05 32.06
C ILE A 11 -9.79 -9.83 31.04
N THR A 12 -10.45 -10.50 30.10
CA THR A 12 -9.78 -11.12 28.96
C THR A 12 -9.47 -10.03 27.93
N ALA A 13 -8.19 -9.70 27.77
CA ALA A 13 -7.73 -8.85 26.69
C ALA A 13 -7.84 -9.61 25.35
N VAL A 14 -8.86 -9.27 24.54
CA VAL A 14 -8.94 -9.75 23.16
C VAL A 14 -7.83 -9.04 22.37
N ALA A 15 -6.75 -9.75 22.08
CA ALA A 15 -5.75 -9.29 21.14
C ALA A 15 -6.39 -9.25 19.74
N ALA A 16 -6.75 -8.07 19.27
CA ALA A 16 -7.15 -7.86 17.89
C ALA A 16 -5.94 -8.15 16.99
N ALA A 17 -5.91 -9.33 16.38
CA ALA A 17 -4.98 -9.61 15.30
C ALA A 17 -5.27 -8.62 14.18
N SER A 18 -4.36 -7.68 13.93
CA SER A 18 -4.47 -6.75 12.83
C SER A 18 -4.26 -7.53 11.54
N ASP A 19 -5.36 -7.79 10.82
CA ASP A 19 -5.30 -8.41 9.51
C ASP A 19 -4.52 -7.48 8.56
N ILE A 20 -3.27 -7.86 8.25
CA ILE A 20 -2.41 -7.10 7.35
C ILE A 20 -3.06 -7.13 5.96
N ASN A 21 -3.57 -5.98 5.53
CA ASN A 21 -4.27 -5.84 4.27
C ASN A 21 -3.36 -6.16 3.06
N VAL A 22 -3.99 -6.39 1.91
CA VAL A 22 -3.30 -6.79 0.66
C VAL A 22 -2.21 -5.78 0.23
N TYR A 23 -2.38 -4.49 0.51
CA TYR A 23 -1.39 -3.46 0.18
C TYR A 23 -0.17 -3.53 1.10
N GLU A 24 -0.38 -3.61 2.42
CA GLU A 24 0.73 -3.69 3.38
C GLU A 24 1.61 -4.92 3.12
N ARG A 25 0.96 -6.07 2.88
CA ARG A 25 1.64 -7.33 2.60
C ARG A 25 2.41 -7.35 1.28
N ASN A 26 1.84 -6.80 0.21
CA ASN A 26 2.39 -6.99 -1.14
C ASN A 26 3.13 -5.77 -1.69
N CYS A 27 2.98 -4.60 -1.06
CA CYS A 27 3.61 -3.36 -1.52
C CYS A 27 4.63 -2.87 -0.50
N VAL A 28 4.25 -2.76 0.77
CA VAL A 28 5.08 -2.09 1.78
C VAL A 28 6.28 -2.94 2.20
N GLU A 29 6.14 -4.27 2.23
CA GLU A 29 7.20 -5.17 2.71
C GLU A 29 8.56 -4.97 1.99
N CYS A 30 8.51 -4.79 0.66
CA CYS A 30 9.70 -4.48 -0.14
C CYS A 30 10.01 -2.99 -0.13
N HIS A 31 9.01 -2.12 -0.30
CA HIS A 31 9.23 -0.69 -0.47
C HIS A 31 9.77 0.01 0.78
N ARG A 32 9.51 -0.51 1.99
CA ARG A 32 10.10 0.03 3.23
C ARG A 32 11.62 -0.07 3.29
N LYS A 33 12.23 -0.92 2.45
CA LYS A 33 13.68 -1.13 2.36
C LYS A 33 14.33 -0.30 1.25
N LEU A 34 13.53 0.40 0.43
CA LEU A 34 14.01 1.19 -0.70
C LEU A 34 14.22 2.65 -0.28
N PRO A 35 15.16 3.37 -0.91
CA PRO A 35 15.43 4.77 -0.59
C PRO A 35 14.31 5.72 -1.04
N VAL A 36 13.43 5.26 -1.93
CA VAL A 36 12.29 6.02 -2.43
C VAL A 36 11.01 5.40 -1.94
N SER A 37 10.27 6.21 -1.19
CA SER A 37 9.03 5.86 -0.54
C SER A 37 7.83 5.83 -1.51
N LEU A 38 6.77 5.12 -1.12
CA LEU A 38 5.58 4.92 -1.93
C LEU A 38 4.78 6.21 -2.15
N ASP A 39 4.80 7.18 -1.23
CA ASP A 39 4.22 8.51 -1.42
C ASP A 39 4.91 9.31 -2.54
N LYS A 40 6.25 9.25 -2.67
CA LYS A 40 6.95 9.91 -3.77
C LYS A 40 6.51 9.37 -5.13
N PHE A 41 6.38 8.05 -5.26
CA PHE A 41 5.82 7.46 -6.47
C PHE A 41 4.37 7.88 -6.68
N PHE A 42 3.57 7.96 -5.61
CA PHE A 42 2.17 8.40 -5.70
C PHE A 42 2.08 9.78 -6.33
N PHE A 43 2.87 10.74 -5.85
CA PHE A 43 2.92 12.09 -6.39
C PHE A 43 3.38 12.10 -7.86
N ASN A 44 4.40 11.33 -8.22
CA ASN A 44 4.84 11.23 -9.62
C ASN A 44 3.72 10.70 -10.55
N TYR A 45 2.97 9.69 -10.08
CA TYR A 45 1.80 9.20 -10.81
C TYR A 45 0.71 10.27 -10.90
N LEU A 46 0.40 10.96 -9.80
CA LEU A 46 -0.62 12.00 -9.77
C LEU A 46 -0.26 13.16 -10.70
N LEU A 47 0.99 13.63 -10.68
CA LEU A 47 1.49 14.68 -11.57
C LEU A 47 1.36 14.29 -13.05
N LYS A 48 1.70 13.05 -13.41
CA LYS A 48 1.66 12.59 -14.81
C LYS A 48 0.25 12.32 -15.33
N TYR A 49 -0.66 11.83 -14.49
CA TYR A 49 -1.96 11.30 -14.91
C TYR A 49 -3.17 12.12 -14.44
N SER A 50 -2.98 13.04 -13.50
CA SER A 50 -3.88 14.14 -13.11
C SER A 50 -5.29 13.75 -12.63
N SER A 51 -5.61 12.46 -12.49
CA SER A 51 -6.89 12.00 -11.95
C SER A 51 -6.76 10.59 -11.38
N GLU A 52 -7.60 10.28 -10.38
CA GLU A 52 -7.69 8.95 -9.78
C GLU A 52 -7.80 7.84 -10.83
N ARG A 53 -8.78 7.98 -11.74
CA ARG A 53 -9.05 6.97 -12.77
C ARG A 53 -7.81 6.70 -13.63
N ARG A 54 -7.10 7.75 -14.06
CA ARG A 54 -5.90 7.60 -14.90
C ARG A 54 -4.71 7.07 -14.11
N VAL A 55 -4.50 7.50 -12.87
CA VAL A 55 -3.48 6.97 -11.96
C VAL A 55 -3.68 5.48 -11.73
N LYS A 56 -4.88 5.08 -11.28
CA LYS A 56 -5.20 3.67 -11.00
C LYS A 56 -5.06 2.79 -12.25
N LYS A 57 -5.49 3.30 -13.42
CA LYS A 57 -5.30 2.59 -14.71
C LYS A 57 -3.83 2.43 -15.08
N ALA A 58 -3.04 3.50 -14.99
CA ALA A 58 -1.62 3.47 -15.33
C ALA A 58 -0.83 2.54 -14.39
N LEU A 59 -1.09 2.61 -13.09
CA LEU A 59 -0.45 1.77 -12.09
C LEU A 59 -0.80 0.29 -12.28
N ARG A 60 -2.09 -0.05 -12.51
CA ARG A 60 -2.50 -1.42 -12.88
C ARG A 60 -1.77 -1.92 -14.10
N ASN A 61 -1.71 -1.12 -15.16
CA ASN A 61 -1.04 -1.50 -16.40
C ASN A 61 0.47 -1.73 -16.19
N TYR A 62 1.15 -0.85 -15.45
CA TYR A 62 2.56 -0.99 -15.15
C TYR A 62 2.84 -2.24 -14.30
N LEU A 63 2.06 -2.49 -13.25
CA LEU A 63 2.26 -3.66 -12.38
C LEU A 63 2.00 -4.99 -13.09
N LYS A 64 1.04 -5.03 -14.03
CA LYS A 64 0.79 -6.22 -14.86
C LYS A 64 1.82 -6.42 -15.97
N HIS A 65 2.37 -5.33 -16.51
CA HIS A 65 3.32 -5.36 -17.63
C HIS A 65 4.44 -4.34 -17.44
N PRO A 66 5.37 -4.57 -16.49
CA PRO A 66 6.44 -3.62 -16.22
C PRO A 66 7.33 -3.44 -17.43
N ARG A 67 7.55 -2.19 -17.84
CA ARG A 67 8.46 -1.82 -18.93
C ARG A 67 9.24 -0.58 -18.52
N LYS A 68 10.53 -0.53 -18.85
CA LYS A 68 11.41 0.62 -18.53
C LYS A 68 10.79 1.95 -18.96
N LYS A 69 10.31 2.03 -20.21
CA LYS A 69 9.64 3.23 -20.77
C LYS A 69 8.34 3.66 -20.06
N ALA A 70 7.71 2.75 -19.32
CA ALA A 70 6.48 3.02 -18.57
C ALA A 70 6.73 3.26 -17.08
N SER A 71 7.97 3.04 -16.61
CA SER A 71 8.36 3.26 -15.23
C SER A 71 8.43 4.76 -14.92
N LEU A 72 8.06 5.12 -13.69
CA LEU A 72 8.32 6.45 -13.12
C LEU A 72 9.53 6.45 -12.18
N ALA A 73 10.26 5.33 -12.09
CA ALA A 73 11.57 5.29 -11.45
C ALA A 73 12.62 5.91 -12.38
N THR A 74 13.63 6.54 -11.80
CA THR A 74 14.78 7.06 -12.56
C THR A 74 15.64 5.92 -13.10
N ASP A 75 16.43 6.18 -14.14
CA ASP A 75 17.37 5.21 -14.68
C ASP A 75 18.36 4.70 -13.64
N GLU A 76 18.80 5.56 -12.72
CA GLU A 76 19.67 5.18 -11.60
C GLU A 76 19.00 4.17 -10.67
N LEU A 77 17.73 4.40 -10.29
CA LEU A 77 16.98 3.47 -9.43
C LEU A 77 16.77 2.13 -10.14
N VAL A 78 16.43 2.15 -11.43
CA VAL A 78 16.29 0.92 -12.23
C VAL A 78 17.62 0.19 -12.35
N SER A 79 18.74 0.90 -12.50
CA SER A 79 20.07 0.30 -12.56
C SER A 79 20.48 -0.34 -11.23
N ARG A 80 20.09 0.24 -10.09
CA ARG A 80 20.50 -0.24 -8.76
C ARG A 80 19.58 -1.33 -8.20
N TYR A 81 18.27 -1.21 -8.41
CA TYR A 81 17.26 -2.09 -7.80
C TYR A 81 16.51 -2.97 -8.81
N GLY A 82 16.79 -2.80 -10.10
CA GLY A 82 16.07 -3.46 -11.17
C GLY A 82 14.72 -2.81 -11.47
N LEU A 83 14.08 -3.32 -12.52
CA LEU A 83 12.70 -2.96 -12.85
C LEU A 83 11.73 -3.72 -11.93
N MET A 84 10.61 -3.10 -11.58
CA MET A 84 9.54 -3.74 -10.80
C MET A 84 9.16 -5.10 -11.43
N PRO A 85 9.10 -6.20 -10.67
CA PRO A 85 8.65 -7.47 -11.20
C PRO A 85 7.16 -7.43 -11.55
N LYS A 86 6.75 -8.27 -12.51
CA LYS A 86 5.33 -8.46 -12.84
C LYS A 86 4.58 -8.93 -11.59
N THR A 87 3.45 -8.30 -11.30
CA THR A 87 2.60 -8.68 -10.16
C THR A 87 2.10 -10.12 -10.31
N LYS A 88 2.04 -10.82 -9.18
CA LYS A 88 1.41 -12.14 -9.04
C LYS A 88 0.00 -12.07 -8.46
N LEU A 89 -0.45 -10.87 -8.07
CA LEU A 89 -1.79 -10.67 -7.54
C LEU A 89 -2.84 -10.95 -8.60
N SER A 90 -3.98 -11.50 -8.17
CA SER A 90 -5.18 -11.53 -8.99
C SER A 90 -5.64 -10.10 -9.33
N ASP A 91 -6.46 -9.97 -10.37
CA ASP A 91 -6.99 -8.68 -10.80
C ASP A 91 -7.74 -7.95 -9.68
N GLU A 92 -8.48 -8.71 -8.86
CA GLU A 92 -9.24 -8.17 -7.74
C GLU A 92 -8.33 -7.75 -6.58
N GLU A 93 -7.34 -8.56 -6.21
CA GLU A 93 -6.35 -8.18 -5.19
C GLU A 93 -5.54 -6.95 -5.61
N LEU A 94 -5.11 -6.89 -6.88
CA LEU A 94 -4.40 -5.76 -7.42
C LEU A 94 -5.26 -4.49 -7.38
N ARG A 95 -6.54 -4.60 -7.74
CA ARG A 95 -7.50 -3.49 -7.66
C ARG A 95 -7.62 -2.99 -6.22
N ARG A 96 -7.84 -3.88 -5.27
CA ARG A 96 -7.93 -3.54 -3.84
C ARG A 96 -6.66 -2.91 -3.30
N ALA A 97 -5.48 -3.45 -3.62
CA ALA A 97 -4.21 -2.89 -3.19
C ALA A 97 -4.01 -1.45 -3.69
N ILE A 98 -4.38 -1.20 -4.94
CA ILE A 98 -4.29 0.14 -5.56
C ILE A 98 -5.33 1.10 -4.98
N ASP A 99 -6.52 0.62 -4.64
CA ASP A 99 -7.54 1.43 -3.99
C ASP A 99 -7.08 1.85 -2.58
N ILE A 100 -6.53 0.92 -1.79
CA ILE A 100 -5.92 1.23 -0.47
C ILE A 100 -4.77 2.23 -0.62
N TYR A 101 -3.89 2.02 -1.60
CA TYR A 101 -2.77 2.93 -1.88
C TYR A 101 -3.24 4.34 -2.20
N TRP A 102 -4.30 4.47 -3.01
CA TRP A 102 -4.90 5.77 -3.34
C TRP A 102 -5.46 6.47 -2.11
N GLU A 103 -6.27 5.78 -1.32
CA GLU A 103 -6.87 6.35 -0.10
C GLU A 103 -5.80 6.79 0.92
N LYS A 104 -4.72 6.01 1.04
CA LYS A 104 -3.60 6.31 1.94
C LYS A 104 -2.94 7.64 1.60
N TYR A 105 -2.68 7.93 0.33
CA TYR A 105 -1.87 9.09 -0.08
C TYR A 105 -2.63 10.22 -0.77
N LYS A 106 -3.90 10.05 -1.16
CA LYS A 106 -4.68 11.15 -1.74
C LYS A 106 -4.71 12.32 -0.76
N VAL A 107 -4.51 13.52 -1.29
CA VAL A 107 -4.57 14.78 -0.54
C VAL A 107 -5.96 15.44 -0.64
N PHE A 108 -6.74 15.06 -1.66
CA PHE A 108 -8.12 15.52 -1.82
C PHE A 108 -8.95 15.12 -0.59
N GLY A 109 -9.57 16.11 0.05
CA GLY A 109 -10.33 15.94 1.29
C GLY A 109 -9.47 15.80 2.56
N LYS A 110 -8.15 16.08 2.49
CA LYS A 110 -7.25 16.12 3.66
C LYS A 110 -6.62 17.50 3.89
N ILE A 111 -6.88 18.46 3.01
CA ILE A 111 -6.40 19.83 3.12
C ILE A 111 -7.66 20.68 3.25
N GLU A 112 -7.84 21.28 4.41
CA GLU A 112 -8.88 22.28 4.75
C GLU A 112 -8.33 23.69 4.58
#